data_AF-A0A5E3XB97-F1
#
_entry.id   AF-A0A5E3XB97-F1
#
_cell.length_a   1.000
_cell.length_b   1.000
_cell.length_c   1.000
_cell.angle_alpha   90.00
_cell.angle_beta   90.00
_cell.angle_gamma   90.00
#
_symmetry.space_group_name_H-M   'P 1'
#
loop_
_entity.id
_entity.type
_entity.pdbx_description
1 polymer ?
#
loop_
_entity_poly.entity_id
_entity_poly.type
_entity_poly.pdbx_seq_one_letter_code
_entity_poly.pdbx_strand_id
1 'polypeptide(L)'
;MSTPTNSTDGTTTAATIATIKDDSITKDDSPTKDAAELLSDCEKALRANLQAQRDILNAIMDANHVIGMARCDAETALFDAEDALLRAADPDLMRRTAEIIDVLVHGDDDMSDSEQGIGDFPQVLEKVLALRRRLGLPIVGEDD
;
A
#
# COMPACT_ATOMS: atom_id res chain seq x y z
N MET A 1 -22.71 -31.22 -7.90
CA MET A 1 -22.23 -30.23 -6.93
C MET A 1 -22.09 -28.93 -7.69
N SER A 2 -23.07 -28.06 -7.53
CA SER A 2 -23.27 -26.89 -8.38
C SER A 2 -22.52 -25.68 -7.82
N THR A 3 -21.82 -24.98 -8.69
CA THR A 3 -21.24 -23.66 -8.46
C THR A 3 -22.35 -22.60 -8.37
N PRO A 4 -22.25 -21.59 -7.49
CA PRO A 4 -23.14 -20.45 -7.54
C PRO A 4 -22.60 -19.41 -8.52
N THR A 5 -23.37 -19.15 -9.58
CA THR A 5 -23.29 -17.94 -10.41
C THR A 5 -23.97 -16.81 -9.65
N ASN A 6 -23.25 -15.75 -9.28
CA ASN A 6 -23.87 -14.55 -8.75
C ASN A 6 -23.84 -13.43 -9.80
N SER A 7 -25.04 -13.09 -10.24
CA SER A 7 -25.37 -12.01 -11.17
C SER A 7 -25.14 -10.68 -10.46
N THR A 8 -24.22 -9.85 -10.97
CA THR A 8 -24.16 -8.43 -10.62
C THR A 8 -25.22 -7.69 -11.41
N ASP A 9 -26.45 -7.70 -10.89
CA ASP A 9 -27.47 -6.75 -11.29
C ASP A 9 -27.03 -5.35 -10.85
N GLY A 10 -26.88 -4.46 -11.83
CA GLY A 10 -26.53 -3.07 -11.64
C GLY A 10 -27.59 -2.36 -10.82
N THR A 11 -27.22 -1.94 -9.61
CA THR A 11 -27.99 -1.00 -8.81
C THR A 11 -27.86 0.38 -9.46
N THR A 12 -28.67 0.61 -10.48
CA THR A 12 -28.94 1.96 -11.01
C THR A 12 -29.77 2.65 -9.93
N THR A 13 -29.13 3.51 -9.14
CA THR A 13 -29.82 4.36 -8.16
C THR A 13 -30.75 5.28 -8.95
N ALA A 14 -32.01 4.92 -9.05
CA ALA A 14 -33.03 5.66 -9.77
C ALA A 14 -33.22 7.02 -9.11
N ALA A 15 -32.64 8.06 -9.72
CA ALA A 15 -32.99 9.44 -9.44
C ALA A 15 -34.44 9.63 -9.88
N THR A 16 -35.36 9.61 -8.91
CA THR A 16 -36.78 9.91 -9.14
C THR A 16 -36.89 11.42 -9.38
N ILE A 17 -36.88 11.83 -10.65
CA ILE A 17 -37.19 13.21 -11.05
C ILE A 17 -38.73 13.32 -11.04
N ALA A 18 -39.27 13.99 -10.03
CA ALA A 18 -40.69 14.30 -9.96
C ALA A 18 -41.10 15.16 -11.18
N THR A 19 -42.03 14.66 -11.99
CA THR A 19 -42.61 15.38 -13.12
C THR A 19 -43.50 16.50 -12.57
N ILE A 20 -43.11 17.76 -12.77
CA ILE A 20 -43.96 18.91 -12.45
C ILE A 20 -45.00 19.04 -13.57
N LYS A 21 -46.25 18.75 -13.24
CA LYS A 21 -47.40 18.89 -14.13
C LYS A 21 -47.81 20.36 -14.15
N ASP A 22 -47.78 20.94 -15.35
CA ASP A 22 -48.21 22.31 -15.65
C ASP A 22 -49.74 22.35 -15.63
N ASP A 23 -50.34 23.01 -14.63
CA ASP A 23 -51.77 23.32 -14.64
C ASP A 23 -52.04 24.62 -13.85
N SER A 24 -52.41 25.65 -14.61
CA SER A 24 -53.20 26.83 -14.23
C SER A 24 -52.67 27.78 -13.16
N ILE A 25 -52.22 28.95 -13.63
CA ILE A 25 -51.94 30.14 -12.84
C ILE A 25 -53.25 30.72 -12.29
N THR A 26 -53.52 30.51 -11.00
CA THR A 26 -54.34 31.42 -10.19
C THR A 26 -53.41 32.20 -9.24
N LYS A 27 -53.33 33.52 -9.44
CA LYS A 27 -52.65 34.46 -8.54
C LYS A 27 -53.39 34.49 -7.20
N ASP A 28 -52.83 33.89 -6.16
CA ASP A 28 -52.81 34.46 -4.81
C ASP A 28 -51.77 33.76 -3.90
N ASP A 29 -51.08 34.58 -3.08
CA ASP A 29 -50.26 34.30 -1.89
C ASP A 29 -49.01 33.37 -1.92
N SER A 30 -47.85 34.03 -2.08
CA SER A 30 -46.50 33.69 -1.56
C SER A 30 -45.78 32.40 -2.05
N PRO A 31 -44.93 32.48 -3.09
CA PRO A 31 -44.07 31.35 -3.49
C PRO A 31 -42.74 31.24 -2.69
N THR A 32 -42.50 32.11 -1.72
CA THR A 32 -41.19 32.20 -1.04
C THR A 32 -40.98 31.17 0.07
N LYS A 33 -42.03 30.51 0.57
CA LYS A 33 -41.92 29.54 1.68
C LYS A 33 -41.46 28.14 1.21
N ASP A 34 -42.02 27.64 0.12
CA ASP A 34 -41.67 26.31 -0.44
C ASP A 34 -40.27 26.27 -1.07
N ALA A 35 -39.88 27.32 -1.79
CA ALA A 35 -38.56 27.36 -2.42
C ALA A 35 -37.42 27.45 -1.39
N ALA A 36 -37.64 28.17 -0.28
CA ALA A 36 -36.65 28.29 0.80
C ALA A 36 -36.48 26.97 1.57
N GLU A 37 -37.58 26.24 1.80
CA GLU A 37 -37.57 24.94 2.48
C GLU A 37 -36.89 23.87 1.62
N LEU A 38 -37.20 23.83 0.30
CA LEU A 38 -36.52 22.97 -0.67
C LEU A 38 -35.02 23.24 -0.78
N LEU A 39 -34.61 24.52 -0.78
CA LEU A 39 -33.18 24.89 -0.77
C LEU A 39 -32.49 24.45 0.53
N SER A 40 -33.16 24.61 1.67
CA SER A 40 -32.62 24.16 2.98
C SER A 40 -32.41 22.66 3.02
N ASP A 41 -33.36 21.88 2.50
CA ASP A 41 -33.23 20.42 2.47
C ASP A 41 -32.17 19.95 1.46
N CYS A 42 -32.06 20.64 0.31
CA CYS A 42 -30.99 20.40 -0.65
C CYS A 42 -29.60 20.70 -0.03
N GLU A 43 -29.47 21.78 0.75
CA GLU A 43 -28.24 22.11 1.47
C GLU A 43 -27.89 21.05 2.53
N LYS A 44 -28.87 20.59 3.32
CA LYS A 44 -28.67 19.51 4.29
C LYS A 44 -28.24 18.21 3.61
N ALA A 45 -28.88 17.85 2.51
CA ALA A 45 -28.53 16.66 1.73
C ALA A 45 -27.11 16.75 1.15
N LEU A 46 -26.71 17.92 0.63
CA LEU A 46 -25.36 18.15 0.14
C LEU A 46 -24.31 18.06 1.27
N ARG A 47 -24.60 18.66 2.43
CA ARG A 47 -23.72 18.56 3.62
C ARG A 47 -23.58 17.12 4.09
N ALA A 48 -24.68 16.37 4.15
CA ALA A 48 -24.66 14.95 4.52
C ALA A 48 -23.86 14.12 3.51
N ASN A 49 -24.02 14.39 2.21
CA ASN A 49 -23.27 13.72 1.15
C ASN A 49 -21.76 14.03 1.24
N LEU A 50 -21.39 15.30 1.42
CA LEU A 50 -20.00 15.70 1.61
C LEU A 50 -19.38 15.05 2.85
N GLN A 51 -20.14 14.93 3.94
CA GLN A 51 -19.67 14.23 5.13
C GLN A 51 -19.45 12.73 4.86
N ALA A 52 -20.40 12.07 4.20
CA ALA A 52 -20.25 10.67 3.83
C ALA A 52 -19.03 10.43 2.89
N GLN A 53 -18.81 11.32 1.92
CA GLN A 53 -17.64 11.26 1.04
C GLN A 53 -16.33 11.44 1.82
N ARG A 54 -16.32 12.36 2.80
CA ARG A 54 -15.16 12.58 3.68
C ARG A 54 -14.86 11.34 4.53
N ASP A 55 -15.88 10.71 5.07
CA ASP A 55 -15.73 9.51 5.90
C ASP A 55 -15.19 8.33 5.05
N ILE A 56 -15.68 8.18 3.81
CA ILE A 56 -15.15 7.20 2.85
C ILE A 56 -13.67 7.48 2.54
N LEU A 57 -13.32 8.74 2.27
CA LEU A 57 -11.93 9.10 1.96
C LEU A 57 -10.99 8.79 3.13
N ASN A 58 -11.40 9.12 4.36
CA ASN A 58 -10.63 8.79 5.56
C ASN A 58 -10.44 7.27 5.70
N ALA A 59 -11.50 6.48 5.50
CA ALA A 59 -11.41 5.03 5.55
C ALA A 59 -10.45 4.46 4.48
N ILE A 60 -10.41 5.05 3.28
CA ILE A 60 -9.46 4.67 2.23
C ILE A 60 -8.02 5.02 2.65
N MET A 61 -7.80 6.19 3.23
CA MET A 61 -6.48 6.60 3.70
C MET A 61 -5.96 5.67 4.80
N ASP A 62 -6.80 5.31 5.77
CA ASP A 62 -6.46 4.39 6.85
C ASP A 62 -6.16 2.99 6.30
N ALA A 63 -6.99 2.49 5.37
CA ALA A 63 -6.75 1.20 4.72
C ALA A 63 -5.43 1.17 3.95
N ASN A 64 -5.11 2.23 3.19
CA ASN A 64 -3.85 2.34 2.47
C ASN A 64 -2.64 2.37 3.42
N HIS A 65 -2.77 3.03 4.57
CA HIS A 65 -1.72 3.04 5.59
C HIS A 65 -1.47 1.62 6.13
N VAL A 66 -2.53 0.89 6.49
CA VAL A 66 -2.43 -0.50 6.96
C VAL A 66 -1.83 -1.42 5.90
N ILE A 67 -2.27 -1.30 4.65
CA ILE A 67 -1.70 -2.08 3.53
C ILE A 67 -0.22 -1.76 3.34
N GLY A 68 0.16 -0.48 3.42
CA GLY A 68 1.55 -0.05 3.33
C GLY A 68 2.42 -0.69 4.41
N MET A 69 1.97 -0.65 5.67
CA MET A 69 2.68 -1.30 6.78
C MET A 69 2.79 -2.81 6.59
N ALA A 70 1.68 -3.47 6.23
CA ALA A 70 1.67 -4.92 6.00
C ALA A 70 2.62 -5.34 4.86
N ARG A 71 2.79 -4.50 3.83
CA ARG A 71 3.75 -4.75 2.75
C ARG A 71 5.19 -4.64 3.24
N CYS A 72 5.52 -3.61 4.01
CA CYS A 72 6.85 -3.47 4.62
C CYS A 72 7.19 -4.65 5.54
N ASP A 73 6.22 -5.10 6.36
CA ASP A 73 6.40 -6.25 7.25
C ASP A 73 6.62 -7.54 6.45
N ALA A 74 5.87 -7.73 5.36
CA ALA A 74 6.04 -8.89 4.48
C ALA A 74 7.39 -8.89 3.75
N GLU A 75 7.84 -7.73 3.26
CA GLU A 75 9.16 -7.57 2.63
C GLU A 75 10.28 -7.86 3.66
N THR A 76 10.17 -7.34 4.88
CA THR A 76 11.13 -7.60 5.96
C THR A 76 11.19 -9.09 6.31
N ALA A 77 10.02 -9.72 6.48
CA ALA A 77 9.93 -11.15 6.78
C ALA A 77 10.53 -12.03 5.67
N LEU A 78 10.40 -11.61 4.41
CA LEU A 78 11.01 -12.29 3.27
C LEU A 78 12.53 -12.20 3.33
N PHE A 79 13.10 -11.02 3.59
CA PHE A 79 14.55 -10.87 3.73
C PHE A 79 15.11 -11.65 4.93
N ASP A 80 14.40 -11.65 6.06
CA ASP A 80 14.78 -12.44 7.23
C ASP A 80 14.80 -13.95 6.92
N ALA A 81 13.81 -14.42 6.14
CA ALA A 81 13.75 -15.82 5.71
C ALA A 81 14.90 -16.18 4.76
N GLU A 82 15.24 -15.31 3.81
CA GLU A 82 16.39 -15.50 2.92
C GLU A 82 17.71 -15.55 3.70
N ASP A 83 17.92 -14.62 4.63
CA ASP A 83 19.12 -14.57 5.46
C ASP A 83 19.24 -15.80 6.36
N ALA A 84 18.11 -16.28 6.91
CA ALA A 84 18.07 -17.53 7.66
C ALA A 84 18.46 -18.75 6.80
N LEU A 85 17.99 -18.82 5.55
CA LEU A 85 18.35 -19.88 4.60
C LEU A 85 19.85 -19.84 4.25
N LEU A 86 20.39 -18.65 3.99
CA LEU A 86 21.81 -18.47 3.70
C LEU A 86 22.67 -18.88 4.90
N ARG A 87 22.31 -18.44 6.11
CA ARG A 87 23.02 -18.78 7.35
C ARG A 87 22.93 -20.27 7.69
N ALA A 88 21.79 -20.91 7.42
CA ALA A 88 21.64 -22.35 7.59
C ALA A 88 22.50 -23.15 6.60
N ALA A 89 22.67 -22.64 5.36
CA ALA A 89 23.42 -23.32 4.31
C ALA A 89 24.95 -23.10 4.41
N ASP A 90 25.41 -21.93 4.86
CA ASP A 90 26.82 -21.63 5.10
C ASP A 90 26.99 -20.59 6.25
N PRO A 91 27.08 -21.05 7.52
CA PRO A 91 27.16 -20.16 8.68
C PRO A 91 28.46 -19.33 8.73
N ASP A 92 29.58 -19.90 8.28
CA ASP A 92 30.89 -19.23 8.35
C ASP A 92 31.02 -18.16 7.28
N LEU A 93 30.53 -18.42 6.06
CA LEU A 93 30.43 -17.42 5.01
C LEU A 93 29.55 -16.24 5.46
N MET A 94 28.36 -16.51 6.00
CA MET A 94 27.45 -15.45 6.44
C MET A 94 27.95 -14.69 7.66
N ARG A 95 28.73 -15.32 8.56
CA ARG A 95 29.45 -14.61 9.63
C ARG A 95 30.44 -13.60 9.05
N ARG A 96 31.24 -14.02 8.06
CA ARG A 96 32.19 -13.14 7.39
C ARG A 96 31.49 -12.00 6.63
N THR A 97 30.37 -12.29 5.98
CA THR A 97 29.54 -11.27 5.33
C THR A 97 29.05 -10.23 6.34
N ALA A 98 28.61 -10.64 7.53
CA ALA A 98 28.18 -9.72 8.58
C ALA A 98 29.33 -8.82 9.08
N GLU A 99 30.54 -9.37 9.24
CA GLU A 99 31.73 -8.57 9.60
C GLU A 99 32.04 -7.51 8.55
N ILE A 100 31.99 -7.85 7.26
CA ILE A 100 32.22 -6.89 6.17
C ILE A 100 31.14 -5.81 6.17
N ILE A 101 29.86 -6.18 6.33
CA ILE A 101 28.76 -5.20 6.42
C ILE A 101 28.98 -4.26 7.61
N ASP A 102 29.39 -4.78 8.76
CA ASP A 102 29.64 -3.96 9.96
C ASP A 102 30.74 -2.92 9.71
N VAL A 103 31.84 -3.30 9.04
CA VAL A 103 32.89 -2.37 8.64
C VAL A 103 32.38 -1.35 7.62
N LEU A 104 31.52 -1.73 6.67
CA LEU A 104 30.97 -0.81 5.66
C LEU A 104 29.96 0.19 6.24
N VAL A 105 29.22 -0.21 7.28
CA VAL A 105 28.15 0.61 7.89
C VAL A 105 28.68 1.49 9.02
N HIS A 106 29.61 0.97 9.82
CA HIS A 106 30.08 1.61 11.04
C HIS A 106 31.58 1.94 11.03
N GLY A 107 32.32 1.59 9.97
CA GLY A 107 33.73 1.95 9.85
C GLY A 107 33.91 3.47 9.75
N ASP A 108 34.77 4.03 10.60
CA ASP A 108 35.14 5.45 10.55
C ASP A 108 35.95 5.76 9.27
N ASP A 109 35.74 6.94 8.68
CA ASP A 109 36.50 7.45 7.52
C ASP A 109 38.02 7.62 7.81
N ASP A 110 38.43 7.60 9.08
CA ASP A 110 39.83 7.74 9.50
C ASP A 110 40.49 6.36 9.68
N MET A 111 40.64 5.66 8.55
CA MET A 111 41.37 4.39 8.40
C MET A 111 42.90 4.59 8.50
N SER A 112 43.39 5.29 9.51
CA SER A 112 44.83 5.60 9.63
C SER A 112 45.67 4.49 10.28
N ASP A 113 45.07 3.44 10.86
CA ASP A 113 45.85 2.35 11.49
C ASP A 113 45.31 0.92 11.26
N SER A 114 44.41 0.72 10.29
CA SER A 114 43.87 -0.62 10.02
C SER A 114 43.83 -0.95 8.55
N GLU A 115 44.63 -1.94 8.13
CA GLU A 115 44.37 -2.78 6.95
C GLU A 115 43.06 -3.59 7.16
N GLN A 116 41.94 -2.92 7.39
CA GLN A 116 40.72 -3.48 7.98
C GLN A 116 39.90 -4.22 6.92
N GLY A 117 40.16 -5.53 6.79
CA GLY A 117 39.12 -6.56 6.64
C GLY A 117 38.18 -6.55 5.43
N ILE A 118 38.34 -5.68 4.43
CA ILE A 118 37.51 -5.67 3.20
C ILE A 118 38.25 -6.31 2.00
N GLY A 119 39.54 -6.64 2.15
CA GLY A 119 40.37 -7.16 1.05
C GLY A 119 39.85 -8.46 0.40
N ASP A 120 39.07 -9.25 1.14
CA ASP A 120 38.43 -10.48 0.68
C ASP A 120 36.95 -10.30 0.27
N PHE A 121 36.44 -9.08 0.26
CA PHE A 121 35.04 -8.78 -0.10
C PHE A 121 34.62 -9.33 -1.47
N PRO A 122 35.40 -9.17 -2.56
CA PRO A 122 35.02 -9.71 -3.86
C PRO A 122 34.83 -11.24 -3.83
N GLN A 123 35.70 -11.97 -3.11
CA GLN A 123 35.62 -13.42 -2.99
C GLN A 123 34.45 -13.85 -2.10
N VAL A 124 34.15 -13.11 -1.03
CA VAL A 124 32.98 -13.37 -0.18
C VAL A 124 31.69 -13.10 -0.97
N LEU A 125 31.61 -12.00 -1.71
CA LEU A 125 30.45 -11.66 -2.54
C LEU A 125 30.19 -12.73 -3.60
N GLU A 126 31.23 -13.18 -4.31
CA GLU A 126 31.10 -14.25 -5.32
C GLU A 126 30.55 -15.55 -4.70
N LYS A 127 31.03 -15.93 -3.51
CA LYS A 127 30.55 -17.10 -2.78
C LYS A 127 29.10 -16.95 -2.35
N VAL A 128 28.69 -15.77 -1.87
CA VAL A 128 27.29 -15.51 -1.49
C VAL A 128 26.37 -15.55 -2.72
N LEU A 129 26.79 -14.99 -3.86
CA LEU A 129 26.05 -15.09 -5.11
C LEU A 129 25.91 -16.54 -5.59
N ALA A 130 27.01 -17.32 -5.54
CA ALA A 130 26.96 -18.74 -5.87
C ALA A 130 26.03 -19.52 -4.91
N LEU A 131 26.04 -19.19 -3.62
CA LEU A 131 25.15 -19.77 -2.63
C LEU A 131 23.68 -19.43 -2.92
N ARG A 132 23.38 -18.17 -3.25
CA ARG A 132 22.04 -17.73 -3.67
C ARG A 132 21.55 -18.49 -4.89
N ARG A 133 22.36 -18.62 -5.95
CA ARG A 133 22.02 -19.42 -7.14
C ARG A 133 21.74 -20.89 -6.78
N ARG A 134 22.56 -21.47 -5.90
CA ARG A 134 22.39 -22.87 -5.44
C ARG A 134 21.09 -23.08 -4.67
N LEU A 135 20.66 -22.08 -3.89
CA LEU A 135 19.42 -22.12 -3.12
C LEU A 135 18.19 -21.68 -3.94
N GLY A 136 18.38 -21.24 -5.19
CA GLY A 136 17.31 -20.71 -6.03
C GLY A 136 16.76 -19.37 -5.52
N LEU A 137 17.55 -18.61 -4.76
CA LEU A 137 17.17 -17.29 -4.28
C LEU A 137 17.39 -16.25 -5.40
N PRO A 138 16.52 -15.24 -5.51
CA PRO A 138 16.65 -14.21 -6.53
C PRO A 138 17.96 -13.41 -6.36
N ILE A 139 18.57 -13.04 -7.48
CA ILE A 139 19.75 -12.16 -7.51
C ILE A 139 19.35 -10.87 -8.20
N VAL A 140 19.33 -9.79 -7.42
CA VAL A 140 18.99 -8.45 -7.92
C VAL A 140 20.00 -8.05 -9.00
N GLY A 141 19.51 -7.82 -10.22
CA GLY A 141 20.32 -7.44 -11.39
C GLY A 141 20.71 -8.58 -12.34
N GLU A 142 20.22 -9.81 -12.13
CA GLU A 142 20.36 -10.93 -13.10
C GLU A 142 19.14 -11.13 -14.00
N ASP A 143 18.06 -10.38 -13.79
CA ASP A 143 16.88 -10.37 -14.68
C ASP A 143 17.12 -9.41 -15.86
N ASP A 144 17.87 -9.86 -16.87
CA ASP A 144 17.89 -9.32 -18.26
C ASP A 144 17.58 -10.46 -19.25
#